data_AF-A0A8C9EXU6-F1
#
_entry.id   AF-A0A8C9EXU6-F1
#
_cell.length_a   1.000
_cell.length_b   1.000
_cell.length_c   1.000
_cell.angle_alpha   90.00
_cell.angle_beta   90.00
_cell.angle_gamma   90.00
#
_symmetry.space_group_name_H-M   'P 1'
#
loop_
_entity.id
_entity.type
_entity.pdbx_description
1 polymer ?
#
loop_
_entity_poly.entity_id
_entity_poly.type
_entity_poly.pdbx_seq_one_letter_code
_entity_poly.pdbx_strand_id
1 'polypeptide(L)'
;MIQIDTYSYNNRSNKPIHRAYCQIKVFCDKGAERKIRDEERKQNRKKGKGQASQASCNNSAEGKLSALPLQKKSDITFFKTMTDLDSQPVLFIPDVHFGNLQRTGQVGNNNGTSSSSVLVKRMFRPVEEEFGPSPLKQMKEEGLKRVLLYVRKETDEVFDALMLKSPTVKGLMEAISEKYGLPVEKIAKLYKKSKKGILVNMDDNIIEHYSNEDTFILHMESVVEGFKITLTEI
;
A
#
# COMPACT_ATOMS: atom_id res chain seq x y z
N MET A 1 -10.99 -1.92 -11.35
CA MET A 1 -10.57 -1.76 -12.75
C MET A 1 -9.20 -1.12 -12.74
N ILE A 2 -8.28 -1.55 -13.61
CA ILE A 2 -7.03 -0.85 -13.89
C ILE A 2 -7.24 -0.05 -15.18
N GLN A 3 -6.90 1.23 -15.17
CA GLN A 3 -6.97 2.11 -16.34
C GLN A 3 -5.57 2.66 -16.63
N ILE A 4 -5.24 2.78 -17.92
CA ILE A 4 -3.99 3.35 -18.41
C ILE A 4 -4.34 4.51 -19.34
N ASP A 5 -3.89 5.71 -18.98
CA ASP A 5 -3.97 6.91 -19.80
C ASP A 5 -2.57 7.22 -20.34
N THR A 6 -2.44 7.31 -21.67
CA THR A 6 -1.19 7.66 -22.35
C THR A 6 -1.26 9.11 -22.82
N TYR A 7 -0.27 9.91 -22.46
CA TYR A 7 -0.18 11.33 -22.83
C TYR A 7 0.97 11.54 -23.83
N SER A 8 0.84 12.59 -24.65
CA SER A 8 1.94 13.03 -25.50
C SER A 8 2.99 13.75 -24.66
N TYR A 9 4.27 13.47 -24.89
CA TYR A 9 5.37 14.18 -24.22
C TYR A 9 5.48 15.65 -24.66
N ASN A 10 5.26 15.91 -25.95
CA ASN A 10 5.54 17.22 -26.56
C ASN A 10 4.38 18.22 -26.42
N ASN A 11 3.17 17.74 -26.12
CA ASN A 11 1.99 18.57 -25.95
C ASN A 11 1.61 18.64 -24.47
N ARG A 12 1.64 19.83 -23.86
CA ARG A 12 1.23 20.07 -22.45
C ARG A 12 -0.30 19.99 -22.25
N SER A 13 -0.96 19.13 -23.01
CA SER A 13 -2.40 18.91 -22.92
C SER A 13 -2.71 18.04 -21.71
N ASN A 14 -3.76 18.40 -20.98
CA ASN A 14 -4.31 17.58 -19.89
C ASN A 14 -5.25 16.46 -20.40
N LYS A 15 -5.31 16.25 -21.72
CA LYS A 15 -6.12 15.20 -22.36
C LYS A 15 -5.21 14.05 -22.84
N PRO A 16 -5.51 12.78 -22.49
CA PRO A 16 -4.75 11.64 -22.98
C PRO A 16 -4.94 11.46 -24.49
N ILE A 17 -3.91 10.95 -25.16
CA ILE A 17 -3.94 10.56 -26.58
C ILE A 17 -4.46 9.13 -26.79
N HIS A 18 -4.42 8.30 -25.74
CA HIS A 18 -4.97 6.96 -25.75
C HIS A 18 -5.37 6.56 -24.32
N ARG A 19 -6.45 5.80 -24.19
CA ARG A 19 -6.94 5.27 -22.93
C ARG A 19 -7.35 3.82 -23.09
N ALA A 20 -7.00 2.98 -22.14
CA ALA A 20 -7.45 1.58 -22.10
C ALA A 20 -7.66 1.08 -20.67
N TYR A 21 -8.46 0.03 -20.50
CA TYR A 21 -8.76 -0.55 -19.20
C TYR A 21 -8.73 -2.07 -19.18
N CYS A 22 -8.57 -2.62 -17.97
CA CYS A 22 -8.73 -4.03 -17.66
C CYS A 22 -9.58 -4.18 -16.39
N GLN A 23 -10.60 -5.04 -16.42
CA GLN A 23 -11.39 -5.35 -15.23
C GLN A 23 -10.56 -6.25 -14.30
N ILE A 24 -10.53 -5.91 -13.02
CA ILE A 24 -9.82 -6.69 -12.02
C ILE A 24 -10.72 -7.04 -10.86
N LYS A 25 -10.41 -8.15 -10.23
CA LYS A 25 -10.96 -8.55 -8.94
C LYS A 25 -9.80 -8.96 -8.06
N VAL A 26 -9.67 -8.28 -6.92
CA VAL A 26 -8.58 -8.52 -5.96
C VAL A 26 -9.07 -9.52 -4.93
N PHE A 27 -8.19 -10.44 -4.56
CA PHE A 27 -8.45 -11.45 -3.54
C PHE A 27 -7.30 -11.43 -2.53
N CYS A 28 -7.61 -11.66 -1.26
CA CYS A 28 -6.59 -11.94 -0.25
C CYS A 28 -5.99 -13.34 -0.45
N ASP A 29 -4.73 -13.50 -0.03
CA ASP A 29 -3.96 -14.75 -0.12
C ASP A 29 -3.96 -15.34 -1.55
N LYS A 30 -4.01 -16.67 -1.64
CA LYS A 30 -4.18 -17.45 -2.88
C LYS A 30 -5.65 -17.53 -3.34
N GLY A 31 -6.42 -16.47 -3.08
CA GLY A 31 -7.87 -16.47 -3.32
C GLY A 31 -8.26 -16.50 -4.80
N ALA A 32 -7.46 -15.86 -5.67
CA ALA A 32 -7.69 -15.86 -7.11
C ALA A 32 -7.53 -17.28 -7.70
N GLU A 33 -6.47 -18.00 -7.31
CA GLU A 33 -6.20 -19.36 -7.75
C GLU A 33 -7.22 -20.36 -7.21
N ARG A 34 -7.72 -20.14 -5.98
CA ARG A 34 -8.85 -20.92 -5.46
C ARG A 34 -10.11 -20.68 -6.30
N LYS A 35 -10.43 -19.42 -6.60
CA LYS A 35 -11.60 -19.06 -7.40
C LYS A 35 -11.58 -19.66 -8.81
N ILE A 36 -10.44 -19.59 -9.50
CA ILE A 36 -10.27 -20.19 -10.83
C ILE A 36 -10.50 -21.71 -10.79
N ARG A 37 -9.87 -22.40 -9.83
CA ARG A 37 -10.04 -23.85 -9.66
C ARG A 37 -11.48 -24.24 -9.33
N ASP A 38 -12.20 -23.46 -8.54
CA ASP A 38 -13.59 -23.74 -8.19
C ASP A 38 -14.55 -23.56 -9.38
N GLU A 39 -14.35 -22.52 -10.20
CA GLU A 39 -15.12 -22.32 -11.43
C GLU A 39 -14.82 -23.43 -12.47
N GLU A 40 -13.57 -23.85 -12.60
CA GLU A 40 -13.16 -24.99 -13.45
C GLU A 40 -13.86 -26.29 -13.01
N ARG A 41 -13.81 -26.63 -11.72
CA ARG A 41 -14.51 -27.80 -11.16
C ARG A 41 -16.02 -27.73 -11.43
N LYS A 42 -16.63 -26.55 -11.33
CA LYS A 42 -18.06 -26.33 -11.59
C LYS A 42 -18.41 -26.51 -13.07
N GLN A 43 -17.56 -26.05 -13.99
CA GLN A 43 -17.75 -26.26 -15.42
C GLN A 43 -17.66 -27.75 -15.79
N ASN A 44 -16.70 -28.49 -15.22
CA ASN A 44 -16.55 -29.93 -15.49
C ASN A 44 -17.76 -30.75 -15.04
N ARG A 45 -18.42 -30.37 -13.93
CA ARG A 45 -19.65 -31.03 -13.46
C ARG A 45 -20.85 -30.81 -14.39
N LYS A 46 -20.92 -29.67 -15.08
CA LYS A 46 -22.00 -29.38 -16.05
C LYS A 46 -21.83 -30.14 -17.38
N LYS A 47 -20.60 -30.47 -17.78
CA LYS A 47 -20.34 -31.33 -18.95
C LYS A 47 -20.61 -32.82 -18.69
N GLY A 48 -20.80 -33.25 -17.44
CA GLY A 48 -21.02 -34.65 -17.06
C GLY A 48 -22.44 -35.20 -17.27
N LYS A 49 -23.40 -34.39 -17.72
CA LYS A 49 -24.76 -34.83 -18.08
C LYS A 49 -25.20 -34.18 -19.40
N GLY A 50 -24.81 -34.79 -20.52
CA GLY A 50 -25.41 -34.49 -21.82
C GLY A 50 -24.46 -34.57 -23.00
N GLN A 51 -24.70 -35.59 -23.83
CA GLN A 51 -24.34 -35.74 -25.25
C GLN A 51 -22.90 -36.16 -25.59
N ALA A 52 -22.77 -37.48 -25.72
CA ALA A 52 -22.07 -38.07 -26.87
C ALA A 52 -22.77 -37.65 -28.18
N SER A 53 -22.01 -37.64 -29.29
CA SER A 53 -22.37 -37.25 -30.68
C SER A 53 -22.41 -35.72 -30.89
N GLN A 54 -21.65 -35.07 -31.78
CA GLN A 54 -21.05 -35.47 -33.06
C GLN A 54 -19.76 -34.68 -33.33
N ALA A 55 -18.89 -35.34 -34.10
CA ALA A 55 -17.69 -34.82 -34.75
C ALA A 55 -18.01 -34.06 -36.04
N SER A 56 -17.15 -33.09 -36.41
CA SER A 56 -16.66 -32.74 -37.76
C SER A 56 -15.90 -31.39 -37.64
N CYS A 57 -14.80 -31.04 -38.29
CA CYS A 57 -13.76 -31.65 -39.14
C CYS A 57 -12.70 -30.51 -39.28
N ASN A 58 -11.39 -30.75 -39.26
CA ASN A 58 -10.61 -30.81 -40.50
C ASN A 58 -9.15 -31.25 -40.23
N ASN A 59 -8.69 -32.10 -41.13
CA ASN A 59 -7.37 -32.72 -41.22
C ASN A 59 -6.24 -31.75 -41.59
N SER A 60 -5.02 -32.05 -41.12
CA SER A 60 -3.88 -32.34 -42.01
C SER A 60 -2.70 -32.97 -41.26
N ALA A 61 -2.42 -34.23 -41.65
CA ALA A 61 -1.17 -34.98 -41.77
C ALA A 61 -0.08 -34.96 -40.68
N GLU A 62 0.45 -36.17 -40.48
CA GLU A 62 1.34 -36.64 -39.41
C GLU A 62 2.81 -36.21 -39.52
N GLY A 63 3.45 -36.13 -38.35
CA GLY A 63 4.91 -36.12 -38.20
C GLY A 63 5.31 -36.45 -36.76
N LYS A 64 5.91 -37.62 -36.56
CA LYS A 64 6.29 -38.26 -35.29
C LYS A 64 7.04 -37.34 -34.30
N LEU A 65 6.63 -37.47 -33.04
CA LEU A 65 7.43 -37.48 -31.80
C LEU A 65 8.69 -36.60 -31.77
N SER A 66 8.54 -35.42 -31.17
CA SER A 66 9.49 -34.96 -30.16
C SER A 66 8.68 -34.36 -29.01
N ALA A 67 8.85 -34.92 -27.81
CA ALA A 67 8.35 -34.32 -26.58
C ALA A 67 9.17 -33.05 -26.34
N LEU A 68 8.75 -31.95 -26.96
CA LEU A 68 9.32 -30.64 -26.71
C LEU A 68 8.94 -30.22 -25.29
N PRO A 69 9.86 -29.62 -24.51
CA PRO A 69 9.59 -29.18 -23.15
C PRO A 69 8.37 -28.25 -23.17
N LEU A 70 7.41 -28.53 -22.29
CA LEU A 70 6.19 -27.77 -22.10
C LEU A 70 6.54 -26.29 -21.85
N GLN A 71 6.59 -25.50 -22.92
CA GLN A 71 6.83 -24.07 -22.88
C GLN A 71 5.72 -23.47 -22.01
N LYS A 72 6.12 -22.95 -20.86
CA LYS A 72 5.21 -22.36 -19.85
C LYS A 72 4.60 -21.11 -20.45
N LYS A 73 3.51 -21.26 -21.20
CA LYS A 73 2.75 -20.14 -21.77
C LYS A 73 2.13 -19.38 -20.60
N SER A 74 2.53 -18.13 -20.42
CA SER A 74 1.90 -17.22 -19.47
C SER A 74 0.53 -16.83 -20.01
N ASP A 75 -0.49 -16.86 -19.15
CA ASP A 75 -1.81 -16.31 -19.49
C ASP A 75 -1.70 -14.78 -19.58
N ILE A 76 -2.00 -14.21 -20.75
CA ILE A 76 -1.89 -12.78 -21.03
C ILE A 76 -3.30 -12.21 -21.26
N THR A 77 -3.63 -11.12 -20.57
CA THR A 77 -4.87 -10.36 -20.79
C THR A 77 -4.54 -9.00 -21.40
N PHE A 78 -5.10 -8.71 -22.58
CA PHE A 78 -4.95 -7.41 -23.25
C PHE A 78 -5.95 -6.39 -22.70
N PHE A 79 -5.51 -5.14 -22.59
CA PHE A 79 -6.36 -4.04 -22.19
C PHE A 79 -7.33 -3.67 -23.31
N LYS A 80 -8.55 -3.28 -22.96
CA LYS A 80 -9.57 -2.82 -23.91
C LYS A 80 -9.49 -1.30 -24.05
N THR A 81 -9.31 -0.81 -25.27
CA THR A 81 -9.29 0.63 -25.59
C THR A 81 -10.64 1.30 -25.25
N MET A 82 -10.57 2.53 -24.73
CA MET A 82 -11.71 3.40 -24.44
C MET A 82 -11.76 4.53 -25.46
N THR A 83 -12.96 4.85 -25.92
CA THR A 83 -13.19 5.97 -26.86
C THR A 83 -13.31 7.31 -26.15
N ASP A 84 -13.70 7.30 -24.87
CA ASP A 84 -13.83 8.51 -24.05
C ASP A 84 -12.47 8.92 -23.48
N LEU A 85 -11.97 10.06 -23.96
CA LEU A 85 -10.73 10.68 -23.52
C LEU A 85 -10.98 11.94 -22.67
N ASP A 86 -12.24 12.33 -22.46
CA ASP A 86 -12.62 13.59 -21.79
C ASP A 86 -12.93 13.38 -20.31
N SER A 87 -13.45 12.20 -19.94
CA SER A 87 -13.66 11.87 -18.52
C SER A 87 -12.34 11.85 -17.74
N GLN A 88 -12.32 12.47 -16.57
CA GLN A 88 -11.15 12.45 -15.68
C GLN A 88 -11.25 11.31 -14.66
N PRO A 89 -10.17 10.55 -14.42
CA PRO A 89 -10.17 9.53 -13.38
C PRO A 89 -10.21 10.20 -11.99
N VAL A 90 -10.90 9.56 -11.05
CA VAL A 90 -10.88 9.99 -9.65
C VAL A 90 -9.56 9.58 -9.04
N LEU A 91 -8.74 10.55 -8.66
CA LEU A 91 -7.51 10.33 -7.92
C LEU A 91 -7.79 10.45 -6.43
N PHE A 92 -7.47 9.40 -5.68
CA PHE A 92 -7.46 9.47 -4.22
C PHE A 92 -6.15 10.13 -3.77
N ILE A 93 -6.26 11.29 -3.14
CA ILE A 93 -5.14 12.02 -2.56
C ILE A 93 -5.41 12.11 -1.05
N PRO A 94 -4.71 11.33 -0.21
CA PRO A 94 -4.85 11.46 1.24
C PRO A 94 -4.45 12.88 1.67
N ASP A 95 -5.11 13.41 2.72
CA ASP A 95 -4.96 14.78 3.26
C ASP A 95 -5.69 15.91 2.51
N VAL A 96 -6.43 15.64 1.42
CA VAL A 96 -7.36 16.60 0.83
C VAL A 96 -8.77 16.33 1.35
N HIS A 97 -9.33 17.23 2.17
CA HIS A 97 -10.73 17.15 2.58
C HIS A 97 -11.62 17.36 1.35
N PHE A 98 -12.17 16.28 0.79
CA PHE A 98 -13.00 16.24 -0.43
C PHE A 98 -14.41 16.85 -0.26
N GLY A 99 -14.53 17.99 0.42
CA GLY A 99 -15.80 18.67 0.59
C GLY A 99 -16.20 19.53 -0.60
N ASN A 100 -16.22 19.02 -1.85
CA ASN A 100 -17.13 19.47 -2.96
C ASN A 100 -16.63 19.27 -4.42
N LEU A 101 -15.41 18.80 -4.71
CA LEU A 101 -14.91 18.88 -6.11
C LEU A 101 -15.40 17.77 -7.07
N GLN A 102 -15.99 16.67 -6.59
CA GLN A 102 -16.42 15.57 -7.47
C GLN A 102 -17.79 15.77 -8.16
N ARG A 103 -18.39 16.96 -8.10
CA ARG A 103 -19.75 17.19 -8.64
C ARG A 103 -19.95 18.46 -9.46
N THR A 104 -18.95 18.89 -10.22
CA THR A 104 -19.20 19.84 -11.32
C THR A 104 -19.02 19.13 -12.66
N GLY A 105 -20.14 18.63 -13.17
CA GLY A 105 -20.31 18.49 -14.60
C GLY A 105 -20.36 19.87 -15.24
N GLN A 106 -19.64 20.01 -16.36
CA GLN A 106 -20.03 20.77 -17.55
C GLN A 106 -20.79 22.09 -17.31
N VAL A 107 -20.09 23.22 -17.43
CA VAL A 107 -20.68 24.39 -18.09
C VAL A 107 -19.75 24.77 -19.25
N GLY A 108 -20.33 24.80 -20.44
CA GLY A 108 -19.62 24.81 -21.72
C GLY A 108 -19.05 26.17 -22.16
N ASN A 109 -18.40 26.07 -23.31
CA ASN A 109 -17.84 27.14 -24.14
C ASN A 109 -18.58 28.49 -24.07
N ASN A 110 -17.81 29.57 -23.94
CA ASN A 110 -17.95 30.71 -24.83
C ASN A 110 -16.62 31.42 -25.06
N ASN A 111 -16.39 31.76 -26.33
CA ASN A 111 -15.27 32.51 -26.86
C ASN A 111 -15.10 33.89 -26.19
N GLY A 112 -13.86 34.40 -26.22
CA GLY A 112 -13.59 35.83 -26.22
C GLY A 112 -12.90 36.34 -24.96
N THR A 113 -11.61 36.61 -25.13
CA THR A 113 -10.83 37.73 -24.58
C THR A 113 -11.41 38.53 -23.40
N SER A 114 -10.56 38.68 -22.38
CA SER A 114 -10.43 39.81 -21.43
C SER A 114 -10.79 39.52 -19.96
N SER A 115 -9.75 39.64 -19.11
CA SER A 115 -9.78 40.16 -17.74
C SER A 115 -10.88 39.69 -16.77
N SER A 116 -10.51 38.87 -15.78
CA SER A 116 -11.14 38.93 -14.46
C SER A 116 -10.18 38.39 -13.39
N SER A 117 -9.36 39.29 -12.87
CA SER A 117 -8.79 39.18 -11.53
C SER A 117 -9.93 39.10 -10.52
N VAL A 118 -10.10 37.95 -9.87
CA VAL A 118 -11.01 37.86 -8.72
C VAL A 118 -10.38 38.54 -7.51
N LEU A 119 -10.67 39.83 -7.39
CA LEU A 119 -10.51 40.63 -6.19
C LEU A 119 -11.43 40.08 -5.09
N VAL A 120 -10.89 39.31 -4.14
CA VAL A 120 -11.58 39.11 -2.85
C VAL A 120 -11.40 40.36 -2.00
N LYS A 121 -12.37 41.26 -2.13
CA LYS A 121 -12.57 42.46 -1.31
C LYS A 121 -12.83 42.04 0.15
N ARG A 122 -11.82 42.15 1.01
CA ARG A 122 -11.97 42.05 2.47
C ARG A 122 -11.88 43.46 3.05
N MET A 123 -13.00 43.94 3.58
CA MET A 123 -13.14 45.23 4.27
C MET A 123 -12.23 45.28 5.50
N PHE A 124 -11.53 46.40 5.69
CA PHE A 124 -10.78 46.73 6.89
C PHE A 124 -11.70 47.15 8.05
N ARG A 125 -11.41 46.70 9.27
CA ARG A 125 -11.33 47.58 10.46
C ARG A 125 -10.29 47.05 11.47
N PRO A 126 -9.56 47.94 12.18
CA PRO A 126 -8.45 47.62 13.08
C PRO A 126 -8.87 47.66 14.57
N VAL A 127 -8.19 46.90 15.43
CA VAL A 127 -7.64 47.32 16.74
C VAL A 127 -6.99 46.09 17.42
N GLU A 128 -5.99 46.38 18.23
CA GLU A 128 -4.92 45.56 18.82
C GLU A 128 -5.36 44.38 19.70
N GLU A 129 -4.41 43.45 19.90
CA GLU A 129 -4.01 42.86 21.20
C GLU A 129 -3.72 41.35 21.14
N GLU A 130 -2.42 41.03 21.22
CA GLU A 130 -1.78 39.90 21.91
C GLU A 130 -1.94 38.43 21.40
N PHE A 131 -0.87 37.67 21.66
CA PHE A 131 -0.67 36.21 21.55
C PHE A 131 0.02 35.61 20.30
N GLY A 132 1.36 35.59 20.38
CA GLY A 132 2.19 34.39 20.14
C GLY A 132 2.83 34.22 18.75
N PRO A 133 4.15 33.92 18.63
CA PRO A 133 4.72 33.52 17.35
C PRO A 133 4.24 32.12 16.97
N SER A 134 3.50 32.00 15.86
CA SER A 134 3.17 30.70 15.25
C SER A 134 4.47 30.01 14.80
N PRO A 135 4.66 28.70 15.07
CA PRO A 135 5.90 28.04 14.69
C PRO A 135 6.03 27.98 13.17
N LEU A 136 7.23 28.32 12.71
CA LEU A 136 7.71 28.22 11.34
C LEU A 136 7.29 26.87 10.73
N LYS A 137 6.61 26.93 9.57
CA LYS A 137 6.32 25.77 8.72
C LYS A 137 7.63 25.07 8.37
N GLN A 138 7.96 24.01 9.10
CA GLN A 138 8.95 23.05 8.67
C GLN A 138 8.41 22.38 7.40
N MET A 139 9.22 22.41 6.34
CA MET A 139 9.09 21.51 5.19
C MET A 139 8.73 20.11 5.71
N LYS A 140 7.58 19.57 5.28
CA LYS A 140 7.20 18.20 5.59
C LYS A 140 8.13 17.30 4.78
N GLU A 141 9.23 16.95 5.44
CA GLU A 141 10.17 15.90 5.12
C GLU A 141 9.40 14.64 4.69
N GLU A 142 9.95 13.99 3.66
CA GLU A 142 9.53 12.69 3.15
C GLU A 142 9.02 11.79 4.28
N GLY A 143 7.78 11.32 4.18
CA GLY A 143 7.01 10.81 5.31
C GLY A 143 7.75 9.77 6.15
N LEU A 144 8.19 10.17 7.35
CA LEU A 144 8.77 9.27 8.34
C LEU A 144 7.78 8.11 8.57
N LYS A 145 8.15 6.90 8.11
CA LYS A 145 7.35 5.69 8.27
C LYS A 145 7.37 5.28 9.75
N ARG A 146 6.50 5.88 10.55
CA ARG A 146 6.34 5.55 11.96
C ARG A 146 5.67 4.19 12.11
N VAL A 147 6.08 3.42 13.10
CA VAL A 147 5.50 2.11 13.42
C VAL A 147 5.13 2.07 14.90
N LEU A 148 3.89 1.68 15.19
CA LEU A 148 3.41 1.42 16.54
C LEU A 148 3.54 -0.08 16.84
N LEU A 149 4.23 -0.44 17.92
CA LEU A 149 4.31 -1.82 18.41
C LEU A 149 3.62 -1.92 19.77
N TYR A 150 2.98 -3.05 20.05
CA TYR A 150 2.43 -3.36 21.36
C TYR A 150 3.32 -4.38 22.06
N VAL A 151 3.82 -4.04 23.24
CA VAL A 151 4.71 -4.91 24.01
C VAL A 151 4.19 -5.10 25.43
N ARG A 152 4.44 -6.25 26.03
CA ARG A 152 4.19 -6.46 27.46
C ARG A 152 5.21 -7.41 28.05
N LYS A 153 5.41 -7.40 29.37
CA LYS A 153 6.15 -8.48 30.03
C LYS A 153 5.26 -9.72 30.10
N GLU A 154 5.87 -10.89 30.27
CA GLU A 154 5.15 -12.16 30.36
C GLU A 154 4.16 -12.20 31.54
N THR A 155 4.48 -11.49 32.62
CA THR A 155 3.64 -11.37 33.83
C THR A 155 2.53 -10.35 33.71
N ASP A 156 2.54 -9.51 32.67
CA ASP A 156 1.65 -8.36 32.56
C ASP A 156 0.46 -8.71 31.65
N GLU A 157 -0.74 -8.29 32.05
CA GLU A 157 -1.95 -8.50 31.24
C GLU A 157 -2.16 -7.41 30.18
N VAL A 158 -1.60 -6.23 30.41
CA VAL A 158 -1.78 -5.04 29.58
C VAL A 158 -0.55 -4.81 28.69
N PHE A 159 -0.78 -4.36 27.47
CA PHE A 159 0.27 -3.96 26.54
C PHE A 159 0.59 -2.47 26.66
N ASP A 160 1.89 -2.18 26.63
CA ASP A 160 2.46 -0.87 26.41
C ASP A 160 2.60 -0.59 24.91
N ALA A 161 2.35 0.67 24.53
CA ALA A 161 2.62 1.18 23.19
C ALA A 161 4.08 1.67 23.08
N LEU A 162 4.81 1.14 22.09
CA LEU A 162 6.10 1.67 21.64
C LEU A 162 5.93 2.32 20.26
N MET A 163 6.03 3.65 20.21
CA MET A 163 5.96 4.41 18.96
C MET A 163 7.37 4.64 18.43
N LEU A 164 7.71 3.94 17.34
CA LEU A 164 8.98 4.12 16.65
C LEU A 164 8.85 5.29 15.67
N LYS A 165 9.62 6.35 15.90
CA LYS A 165 9.67 7.53 15.00
C LYS A 165 10.26 7.17 13.64
N SER A 166 11.22 6.23 13.62
CA SER A 166 11.79 5.61 12.44
C SER A 166 11.87 4.09 12.65
N PRO A 167 11.64 3.27 11.61
CA PRO A 167 11.65 1.81 11.73
C PRO A 167 13.10 1.29 11.66
N THR A 168 13.92 1.69 12.62
CA THR A 168 15.36 1.34 12.73
C THR A 168 15.67 0.80 14.12
N VAL A 169 16.81 0.14 14.29
CA VAL A 169 17.29 -0.37 15.59
C VAL A 169 17.41 0.78 16.58
N LYS A 170 17.99 1.90 16.14
CA LYS A 170 18.09 3.11 16.94
C LYS A 170 16.72 3.61 17.38
N GLY A 171 15.75 3.70 16.45
CA GLY A 171 14.39 4.13 16.77
C GLY A 171 13.68 3.22 17.77
N LEU A 172 13.92 1.92 17.71
CA LEU A 172 13.40 0.95 18.68
C LEU A 172 14.06 1.11 20.06
N MET A 173 15.39 1.29 20.11
CA MET A 173 16.11 1.54 21.36
C MET A 173 15.64 2.84 22.04
N GLU A 174 15.44 3.91 21.27
CA GLU A 174 14.90 5.18 21.76
C GLU A 174 13.48 5.01 22.32
N ALA A 175 12.59 4.30 21.63
CA ALA A 175 11.23 4.06 22.10
C ALA A 175 11.20 3.25 23.41
N ILE A 176 12.06 2.22 23.53
CA ILE A 176 12.20 1.43 24.76
C ILE A 176 12.79 2.28 25.89
N SER A 177 13.79 3.10 25.58
CA SER A 177 14.43 4.03 26.52
C SER A 177 13.42 5.01 27.10
N GLU A 178 12.63 5.66 26.24
CA GLU A 178 11.59 6.62 26.62
C GLU A 178 10.51 5.95 27.49
N LYS A 179 10.07 4.73 27.13
CA LYS A 179 8.99 4.04 27.82
C LYS A 179 9.40 3.48 29.18
N TYR A 180 10.61 2.95 29.31
CA TYR A 180 11.06 2.22 30.50
C TYR A 180 12.17 2.93 31.30
N GLY A 181 12.58 4.13 30.89
CA GLY A 181 13.58 4.94 31.59
C GLY A 181 15.00 4.38 31.54
N LEU A 182 15.33 3.63 30.47
CA LEU A 182 16.65 3.00 30.31
C LEU A 182 17.55 3.86 29.44
N PRO A 183 18.80 4.15 29.84
CA PRO A 183 19.74 4.81 28.94
C PRO A 183 19.95 3.98 27.67
N VAL A 184 19.88 4.61 26.50
CA VAL A 184 20.06 3.94 25.19
C VAL A 184 21.41 3.23 25.11
N GLU A 185 22.44 3.82 25.71
CA GLU A 185 23.81 3.31 25.75
C GLU A 185 23.92 2.01 26.55
N LYS A 186 22.97 1.76 27.46
CA LYS A 186 22.90 0.50 28.21
C LYS A 186 22.15 -0.58 27.46
N ILE A 187 21.49 -0.31 26.33
CA ILE A 187 20.83 -1.34 25.53
C ILE A 187 21.88 -1.98 24.60
N ALA A 188 22.59 -2.99 25.11
CA ALA A 188 23.73 -3.58 24.43
C ALA A 188 23.35 -4.57 23.32
N LYS A 189 22.23 -5.29 23.50
CA LYS A 189 21.81 -6.36 22.58
C LYS A 189 20.31 -6.35 22.37
N LEU A 190 19.88 -6.51 21.12
CA LEU A 190 18.48 -6.53 20.73
C LEU A 190 18.19 -7.76 19.86
N TYR A 191 17.26 -8.60 20.30
CA TYR A 191 16.92 -9.85 19.62
C TYR A 191 15.43 -9.95 19.31
N LYS A 192 15.11 -10.60 18.20
CA LYS A 192 13.76 -11.05 17.83
C LYS A 192 13.65 -12.55 18.06
N LYS A 193 12.63 -13.02 18.75
CA LYS A 193 12.28 -14.44 18.83
C LYS A 193 10.98 -14.68 18.06
N SER A 194 11.06 -15.47 16.99
CA SER A 194 9.87 -15.82 16.18
C SER A 194 8.96 -16.81 16.90
N LYS A 195 7.71 -16.96 16.44
CA LYS A 195 6.78 -18.00 16.94
C LYS A 195 7.34 -19.44 16.84
N LYS A 196 8.28 -19.67 15.91
CA LYS A 196 8.99 -20.95 15.73
C LYS A 196 10.16 -21.15 16.71
N GLY A 197 10.40 -20.20 17.62
CA GLY A 197 11.50 -20.23 18.58
C GLY A 197 12.86 -19.77 18.04
N ILE A 198 12.95 -19.38 16.76
CA ILE A 198 14.21 -18.89 16.16
C ILE A 198 14.52 -17.51 16.75
N LEU A 199 15.74 -17.37 17.30
CA LEU A 199 16.29 -16.13 17.83
C LEU A 199 17.17 -15.45 16.76
N VAL A 200 16.93 -14.18 16.50
CA VAL A 200 17.58 -13.40 15.44
C VAL A 200 18.11 -12.09 16.03
N ASN A 201 19.33 -11.69 15.67
CA ASN A 201 19.86 -10.38 16.01
C ASN A 201 19.15 -9.31 15.18
N MET A 202 18.64 -8.25 15.80
CA MET A 202 17.89 -7.24 15.07
C MET A 202 18.80 -6.27 14.30
N ASP A 203 18.43 -6.01 13.06
CA ASP A 203 18.95 -4.93 12.22
C ASP A 203 17.79 -4.05 11.72
N ASP A 204 18.11 -2.98 10.99
CA ASP A 204 17.10 -2.05 10.47
C ASP A 204 16.13 -2.73 9.50
N ASN A 205 16.63 -3.67 8.68
CA ASN A 205 15.82 -4.38 7.69
C ASN A 205 14.71 -5.22 8.36
N ILE A 206 15.03 -5.89 9.46
CA ILE A 206 14.02 -6.63 10.25
C ILE A 206 12.94 -5.67 10.79
N ILE A 207 13.33 -4.50 11.29
CA ILE A 207 12.42 -3.54 11.91
C ILE A 207 11.53 -2.85 10.88
N GLU A 208 12.04 -2.60 9.67
CA GLU A 208 11.28 -2.05 8.54
C GLU A 208 10.09 -2.91 8.11
N HIS A 209 10.16 -4.22 8.40
CA HIS A 209 9.12 -5.20 8.10
C HIS A 209 8.06 -5.33 9.20
N TYR A 210 8.25 -4.70 10.36
CA TYR A 210 7.18 -4.67 11.36
C TYR A 210 5.98 -3.88 10.85
N SER A 211 4.80 -4.40 11.15
CA SER A 211 3.53 -3.77 10.85
C SER A 211 3.05 -2.98 12.05
N ASN A 212 2.20 -1.98 11.80
CA ASN A 212 1.53 -1.29 12.89
C ASN A 212 0.71 -2.29 13.71
N GLU A 213 0.79 -2.13 15.02
CA GLU A 213 0.09 -2.92 16.03
C GLU A 213 0.62 -4.36 16.20
N ASP A 214 1.79 -4.68 15.63
CA ASP A 214 2.46 -5.95 15.91
C ASP A 214 2.70 -6.12 17.42
N THR A 215 2.37 -7.30 17.93
CA THR A 215 2.37 -7.61 19.37
C THR A 215 3.54 -8.50 19.77
N PHE A 216 4.23 -8.15 20.86
CA PHE A 216 5.37 -8.91 21.37
C PHE A 216 5.35 -9.06 22.90
N ILE A 217 5.95 -10.16 23.39
CA ILE A 217 6.43 -10.22 24.77
C ILE A 217 7.83 -9.61 24.82
N LEU A 218 7.99 -8.60 25.68
CA LEU A 218 9.27 -7.95 25.97
C LEU A 218 9.96 -8.67 27.13
N HIS A 219 11.13 -9.22 26.86
CA HIS A 219 12.04 -9.73 27.88
C HIS A 219 13.27 -8.83 27.98
N MET A 220 13.61 -8.45 29.21
CA MET A 220 14.72 -7.56 29.51
C MET A 220 15.59 -8.19 30.59
N GLU A 221 16.86 -8.44 30.24
CA GLU A 221 17.81 -9.12 31.11
C GLU A 221 19.02 -8.21 31.33
N SER A 222 19.38 -8.00 32.61
CA SER A 222 20.60 -7.29 32.96
C SER A 222 21.82 -8.19 32.70
N VAL A 223 22.77 -7.68 31.94
CA VAL A 223 24.07 -8.29 31.66
C VAL A 223 25.18 -7.34 32.12
N VAL A 224 26.42 -7.84 32.26
CA VAL A 224 27.56 -7.08 32.80
C VAL A 224 27.80 -5.75 32.06
N GLU A 225 27.50 -5.69 30.76
CA GLU A 225 27.68 -4.52 29.89
C GLU A 225 26.37 -3.78 29.57
N GLY A 226 25.27 -4.03 30.29
CA GLY A 226 24.01 -3.32 30.10
C GLY A 226 22.77 -4.23 30.13
N PHE A 227 21.88 -4.05 29.17
CA PHE A 227 20.62 -4.80 29.04
C PHE A 227 20.59 -5.54 27.70
N LYS A 228 20.18 -6.80 27.77
CA LYS A 228 19.80 -7.61 26.62
C LYS A 228 18.28 -7.59 26.52
N ILE A 229 17.78 -7.08 25.40
CA ILE A 229 16.36 -7.00 25.10
C ILE A 229 15.98 -8.09 24.09
N THR A 230 14.85 -8.76 24.31
CA THR A 230 14.28 -9.71 23.36
C THR A 230 12.79 -9.43 23.16
N LEU A 231 12.37 -9.22 21.92
CA LEU A 231 10.95 -9.18 21.53
C LEU A 231 10.53 -10.55 20.99
N THR A 232 9.58 -11.21 21.66
CA THR A 232 9.04 -12.51 21.25
C THR A 232 7.68 -12.32 20.59
N GLU A 233 7.53 -12.78 19.35
CA GLU A 233 6.26 -12.75 18.62
C GLU A 233 5.21 -13.64 19.29
N ILE A 234 3.97 -13.13 19.37
CA ILE A 234 2.78 -13.83 19.90
C ILE A 234 1.83 -14.14 18.76
#